data_AF-A0A1M3C4J0-F1
#
_entry.id   AF-A0A1M3C4J0-F1
#
_cell.length_a   1.000
_cell.length_b   1.000
_cell.length_c   1.000
_cell.angle_alpha   90.00
_cell.angle_beta   90.00
_cell.angle_gamma   90.00
#
_symmetry.space_group_name_H-M   'P 1'
#
loop_
_entity.id
_entity.type
_entity.pdbx_description
1 polymer ?
#
loop_
_entity_poly.entity_id
_entity_poly.type
_entity_poly.pdbx_seq_one_letter_code
_entity_poly.pdbx_strand_id
1 'polypeptide(L)' 'MSRDVWNEAIAALRAHGWSLDMGGGLDHSWAVLERDGLRVEMDYDIWAGGELALFPADRKKANALLPTTVLAMLGGPW' A
#
# COMPACT_ATOMS: atom_id res chain seq x y z
N MET A 1 8.43 -8.02 0.42
CA MET A 1 7.48 -8.12 1.55
C MET A 1 6.86 -9.53 1.56
N SER A 2 6.48 -10.14 2.70
CA SER A 2 5.73 -11.41 2.69
C SER A 2 4.24 -11.17 2.36
N ARG A 3 3.47 -12.23 2.07
CA ARG A 3 2.03 -12.11 1.78
C ARG A 3 1.25 -11.54 2.96
N ASP A 4 1.59 -11.96 4.18
CA ASP A 4 0.93 -11.48 5.39
C ASP A 4 1.17 -9.99 5.59
N VAL A 5 2.43 -9.54 5.43
CA VAL A 5 2.76 -8.11 5.56
C VAL A 5 2.09 -7.28 4.46
N TRP A 6 1.97 -7.83 3.23
CA TRP A 6 1.22 -7.18 2.13
C TRP A 6 -0.27 -7.03 2.48
N ASN A 7 -0.90 -8.08 3.03
CA ASN A 7 -2.29 -8.03 3.47
C ASN A 7 -2.50 -7.08 4.67
N GLU A 8 -1.56 -7.05 5.63
CA GLU A 8 -1.60 -6.15 6.78
C GLU A 8 -1.52 -4.68 6.37
N ALA A 9 -0.68 -4.36 5.38
CA ALA A 9 -0.59 -3.01 4.83
C ALA A 9 -1.92 -2.55 4.19
N ILE A 10 -2.54 -3.42 3.39
CA ILE A 10 -3.87 -3.17 2.81
C ILE A 10 -4.89 -2.97 3.93
N ALA A 11 -4.93 -3.86 4.92
CA ALA A 11 -5.86 -3.76 6.04
C ALA A 11 -5.68 -2.45 6.83
N ALA A 12 -4.43 -2.03 7.07
CA ALA A 12 -4.14 -0.76 7.74
C ALA A 12 -4.65 0.45 6.93
N LEU A 13 -4.42 0.48 5.61
CA LEU A 13 -4.94 1.55 4.75
C LEU A 13 -6.47 1.56 4.72
N ARG A 14 -7.11 0.38 4.64
CA ARG A 14 -8.58 0.23 4.69
C ARG A 14 -9.17 0.75 5.99
N ALA A 15 -8.55 0.41 7.13
CA ALA A 15 -8.98 0.90 8.43
C ALA A 15 -8.90 2.43 8.55
N HIS A 16 -8.02 3.06 7.77
CA HIS A 16 -7.89 4.52 7.67
C HIS A 16 -8.75 5.14 6.56
N GLY A 17 -9.67 4.40 5.95
CA GLY A 17 -10.64 4.94 5.00
C GLY A 17 -10.17 5.06 3.56
N TRP A 18 -9.10 4.35 3.18
CA TRP A 18 -8.69 4.26 1.77
C TRP A 18 -9.66 3.36 0.98
N SER A 19 -10.03 3.79 -0.23
CA SER A 19 -10.71 2.90 -1.18
C SER A 19 -9.74 1.83 -1.64
N LEU A 20 -10.25 0.66 -2.01
CA LEU A 20 -9.44 -0.47 -2.47
C LEU A 20 -10.08 -1.05 -3.71
N ASP A 21 -9.27 -1.16 -4.75
CA ASP A 21 -9.48 -2.02 -5.89
C ASP A 21 -8.39 -3.09 -5.89
N MET A 22 -8.74 -4.35 -6.08
CA MET A 22 -7.77 -5.44 -6.01
C MET A 22 -8.16 -6.60 -6.91
N GLY A 23 -7.16 -7.38 -7.30
CA GLY A 23 -7.35 -8.56 -8.13
C GLY A 23 -6.14 -9.48 -8.14
N GLY A 24 -6.22 -10.49 -9.00
CA GLY A 24 -5.19 -11.53 -9.14
C GLY A 24 -5.58 -12.87 -8.54
N GLY A 25 -4.59 -13.70 -8.28
CA GLY A 25 -4.72 -15.08 -7.81
C GLY A 25 -3.51 -15.54 -6.98
N LEU A 26 -3.30 -16.85 -6.97
CA LEU A 26 -2.31 -17.51 -6.12
C LEU A 26 -0.88 -17.01 -6.36
N ASP A 27 -0.46 -16.94 -7.63
CA ASP A 27 0.91 -16.64 -7.99
C ASP A 27 1.21 -15.13 -8.01
N HIS A 28 0.22 -14.33 -8.43
CA HIS A 28 0.33 -12.89 -8.54
C HIS A 28 -0.95 -12.21 -8.05
N SER A 29 -0.83 -11.19 -7.22
CA SER A 29 -1.93 -10.37 -6.72
C SER A 29 -1.56 -8.89 -6.76
N TRP A 30 -2.55 -8.03 -6.98
CA TRP A 30 -2.35 -6.57 -7.02
C TRP A 30 -3.44 -5.87 -6.20
N ALA A 31 -3.11 -4.67 -5.73
CA ALA A 31 -4.03 -3.79 -5.05
C ALA A 31 -3.71 -2.32 -5.36
N VAL A 32 -4.74 -1.53 -5.60
CA VAL A 32 -4.69 -0.09 -5.74
C VAL A 32 -5.52 0.52 -4.62
N LEU A 33 -4.91 1.41 -3.84
CA LEU A 33 -5.59 2.14 -2.78
C LEU A 33 -5.55 3.63 -3.04
N GLU A 34 -6.71 4.28 -2.94
CA GLU A 34 -6.83 5.72 -3.18
C GLU A 34 -7.50 6.44 -2.03
N ARG A 35 -7.02 7.66 -1.75
CA ARG A 35 -7.64 8.56 -0.79
C ARG A 35 -7.20 9.98 -1.03
N ASP A 36 -8.15 10.91 -1.09
CA ASP A 36 -7.89 12.35 -1.19
C ASP A 36 -6.89 12.71 -2.32
N GLY A 37 -6.93 12.01 -3.46
CA GLY A 37 -6.01 12.22 -4.59
C GLY A 37 -4.59 11.67 -4.41
N LEU A 38 -4.35 10.88 -3.35
CA LEU A 38 -3.18 10.02 -3.23
C LEU A 38 -3.51 8.62 -3.72
N ARG A 39 -2.50 7.94 -4.28
CA ARG A 39 -2.60 6.57 -4.76
C ARG A 39 -1.41 5.74 -4.26
N VAL A 40 -1.72 4.57 -3.71
CA VAL A 40 -0.77 3.52 -3.36
C VAL A 40 -1.06 2.35 -4.28
N GLU A 41 -0.06 1.94 -5.06
CA GLU A 41 -0.11 0.71 -5.84
C GLU A 41 0.73 -0.36 -5.13
N MET A 42 0.21 -1.57 -5.09
CA MET A 42 0.84 -2.70 -4.44
C MET A 42 0.76 -3.91 -5.35
N ASP A 43 1.88 -4.58 -5.51
CA ASP A 43 1.98 -5.85 -6.22
C ASP A 43 2.51 -6.91 -5.26
N TYR A 44 2.11 -8.15 -5.49
CA TYR A 44 2.61 -9.31 -4.79
C TYR A 44 2.82 -10.44 -5.79
N ASP A 45 4.05 -10.94 -5.82
CA ASP A 45 4.43 -12.15 -6.56
C ASP A 45 4.97 -13.19 -5.57
N ILE A 46 4.64 -14.47 -5.73
CA ILE A 46 5.08 -15.52 -4.79
C ILE A 46 6.61 -15.74 -4.81
N TRP A 47 7.29 -15.33 -5.87
CA TRP A 47 8.74 -15.49 -6.04
C TRP A 47 9.50 -14.22 -5.63
N ALA A 48 9.01 -13.04 -5.99
CA ALA A 48 9.63 -11.76 -5.66
C ALA A 48 9.14 -11.13 -4.35
N GLY A 49 8.01 -11.62 -3.82
CA GLY A 49 7.30 -11.04 -2.69
C GLY A 49 6.49 -9.81 -3.07
N GLY A 50 6.03 -9.08 -2.04
CA GLY A 50 5.26 -7.86 -2.21
C GLY A 50 6.10 -6.59 -2.33
N GLU A 51 5.64 -5.69 -3.18
CA GLU A 51 6.14 -4.34 -3.40
C GLU A 51 5.03 -3.30 -3.17
N LEU A 52 5.43 -2.06 -2.89
CA LEU A 52 4.52 -0.93 -2.69
C LEU A 52 5.13 0.32 -3.31
N ALA A 53 4.37 0.98 -4.17
CA ALA A 53 4.70 2.25 -4.78
C ALA A 53 3.70 3.31 -4.33
N LEU A 54 4.21 4.40 -3.77
CA LEU A 54 3.42 5.58 -3.42
C LEU A 54 3.55 6.62 -4.54
N PHE A 55 2.41 7.13 -5.01
CA PHE A 55 2.36 8.18 -6.01
C PHE A 55 1.76 9.46 -5.41
N PRO A 56 2.61 10.40 -4.95
CA PRO A 56 2.14 11.71 -4.53
C PRO A 56 2.66 12.85 -5.44
N ALA A 57 1.85 13.90 -5.56
CA ALA A 57 2.34 15.25 -5.86
C ALA A 57 2.61 16.07 -4.57
N ASP A 58 2.10 15.63 -3.41
CA ASP A 58 2.22 16.31 -2.11
C ASP A 58 2.66 15.33 -1.00
N ARG A 59 3.95 15.41 -0.64
CA ARG A 59 4.58 14.58 0.40
C ARG A 59 4.05 14.85 1.80
N LYS A 60 3.71 16.12 2.12
CA LYS A 60 3.17 16.48 3.44
C LYS A 60 1.81 15.81 3.65
N LYS A 61 0.98 15.82 2.61
CA LYS A 61 -0.30 15.13 2.61
C LYS A 61 -0.13 13.62 2.75
N ALA A 62 0.84 13.02 2.05
CA ALA A 62 1.13 11.60 2.17
C ALA A 62 1.50 11.19 3.61
N ASN A 63 2.44 11.88 4.25
CA ASN A 63 2.84 11.58 5.63
C ASN A 63 1.71 11.75 6.65
N ALA A 64 0.72 12.61 6.38
CA ALA A 64 -0.42 12.81 7.26
C ALA A 64 -1.51 11.73 7.10
N LEU A 65 -1.63 11.13 5.92
CA LEU A 65 -2.71 10.18 5.58
C LEU A 65 -2.28 8.71 5.62
N LEU A 66 -0.98 8.43 5.55
CA LEU A 66 -0.45 7.08 5.62
C LEU A 66 -0.34 6.61 7.08
N PRO A 67 -0.81 5.38 7.40
CA PRO A 67 -0.58 4.77 8.70
C PRO A 67 0.92 4.59 8.98
N THR A 68 1.33 4.69 10.24
CA THR A 68 2.74 4.54 10.66
C THR A 68 3.36 3.22 10.18
N THR A 69 2.57 2.14 10.18
CA THR A 69 3.01 0.83 9.68
C THR A 69 3.40 0.89 8.20
N VAL A 70 2.61 1.59 7.37
CA VAL A 70 2.89 1.74 5.93
C VAL A 70 4.07 2.68 5.69
N LEU A 71 4.19 3.76 6.48
CA LEU A 71 5.36 4.65 6.43
C LEU A 71 6.66 3.88 6.77
N ALA A 72 6.62 2.99 7.75
CA ALA A 72 7.78 2.15 8.07
C ALA A 72 8.17 1.21 6.92
N MET A 73 7.19 0.63 6.22
CA MET A 73 7.44 -0.22 5.03
C MET A 73 8.05 0.57 3.87
N LEU A 74 7.69 1.85 3.74
CA LEU A 74 8.24 2.78 2.75
C LEU A 74 9.62 3.34 3.13
N GLY A 75 10.22 2.90 4.25
CA GLY A 75 11.53 3.38 4.72
C GLY A 75 11.51 4.63 5.59
N GLY A 76 10.33 5.04 6.08
CA GLY A 76 10.12 6.21 6.94
C GLY A 76 9.22 7.26 6.28
N PRO A 77 9.06 8.45 6.91
CA PRO A 77 8.36 9.58 6.31
C PRO A 77 9.06 10.09 5.05
N TRP A 78 8.30 10.50 4.03
CA TRP A 78 8.78 10.94 2.72
C TRP A 78 8.83 12.46 2.55
#